data_AF-B3MX76-F1
#
_entry.id   AF-B3MX76-F1
#
_cell.length_a   1.000
_cell.length_b   1.000
_cell.length_c   1.000
_cell.angle_alpha   90.00
_cell.angle_beta   90.00
_cell.angle_gamma   90.00
#
_symmetry.space_group_name_H-M   'P 1'
#
loop_
_entity.id
_entity.type
_entity.pdbx_description
1 polymer ?
#
loop_
_entity_poly.entity_id
_entity_poly.type
_entity_poly.pdbx_seq_one_letter_code
_entity_poly.pdbx_strand_id
1 'polypeptide(L)'
;MAVEVQFKIGQKSKLRSKKKPYPQDFTHDWEIYVQGVNKADISAFVEKVVFVLHESFPNHKRVFKEPPYALQESGYAGFVLSVEIHLRNRLRKDPKQITYQYTLVLLSTGPHQHHVEVKTHIFEAPSEEFRTKLMRGGGIPIFGTVPAEMHPADC
;
A
#
# COMPACT_ATOMS: atom_id res chain seq x y z
N MET A 1 22.66 -3.90 9.65
CA MET A 1 21.79 -3.00 10.43
C MET A 1 20.44 -3.02 9.75
N ALA A 2 19.41 -3.42 10.49
CA ALA A 2 18.06 -3.44 9.95
C ALA A 2 17.46 -2.03 9.87
N VAL A 3 16.56 -1.83 8.92
CA VAL A 3 15.86 -0.57 8.71
C VAL A 3 14.37 -0.85 8.65
N GLU A 4 13.61 -0.23 9.54
CA GLU A 4 12.15 -0.21 9.51
C GLU A 4 11.65 0.91 8.59
N VAL A 5 10.64 0.62 7.77
CA VAL A 5 9.84 1.65 7.08
C VAL A 5 8.36 1.40 7.33
N GLN A 6 7.55 2.46 7.21
CA GLN A 6 6.11 2.37 7.38
C GLN A 6 5.36 2.98 6.19
N PHE A 7 4.39 2.23 5.68
CA PHE A 7 3.48 2.65 4.64
C PHE A 7 2.10 2.91 5.22
N LYS A 8 1.47 4.00 4.82
CA LYS A 8 0.08 4.30 5.07
C LYS A 8 -0.72 3.93 3.82
N ILE A 9 -1.50 2.86 3.90
CA ILE A 9 -2.44 2.44 2.85
C ILE A 9 -3.83 2.84 3.30
N GLY A 10 -4.52 3.66 2.53
CA GLY A 10 -5.84 4.13 2.93
C GLY A 10 -6.83 4.20 1.78
N GLN A 11 -8.09 4.11 2.15
CA GLN A 11 -9.22 4.27 1.25
C GLN A 11 -10.07 5.47 1.65
N LYS A 12 -10.70 6.11 0.67
CA LYS A 12 -11.85 7.00 0.87
C LYS A 12 -12.99 6.50 -0.02
N SER A 13 -14.22 6.49 0.46
CA SER A 13 -15.36 6.16 -0.39
C SER A 13 -16.59 7.02 -0.07
N LYS A 14 -17.41 7.22 -1.09
CA LYS A 14 -18.61 8.03 -1.05
C LYS A 14 -19.73 7.35 -1.83
N LEU A 15 -20.87 7.19 -1.17
CA LEU A 15 -22.11 6.83 -1.83
C LEU A 15 -22.57 7.97 -2.74
N ARG A 16 -22.93 7.64 -3.98
CA ARG A 16 -23.41 8.59 -4.98
C ARG A 16 -24.87 8.98 -4.72
N SER A 17 -25.23 10.20 -5.12
CA SER A 17 -26.63 10.64 -5.11
C SER A 17 -27.40 10.06 -6.29
N LYS A 18 -28.62 9.55 -6.05
CA LYS A 18 -29.53 8.98 -7.06
C LYS A 18 -29.99 9.97 -8.15
N LYS A 19 -29.65 11.27 -8.05
CA LYS A 19 -30.11 12.31 -8.98
C LYS A 19 -29.36 12.35 -10.31
N LYS A 20 -28.24 11.62 -10.44
CA LYS A 20 -27.45 11.60 -11.68
C LYS A 20 -27.61 10.23 -12.36
N PRO A 21 -28.20 10.17 -13.57
CA PRO A 21 -28.18 8.95 -14.36
C PRO A 21 -26.75 8.68 -14.79
N TYR A 22 -26.19 7.54 -14.38
CA TYR A 22 -24.83 7.14 -14.73
C TYR A 22 -24.85 5.93 -15.68
N PRO A 23 -23.86 5.80 -16.58
CA PRO A 23 -23.86 4.75 -17.61
C PRO A 23 -23.74 3.33 -17.06
N GLN A 24 -23.26 3.17 -15.83
CA GLN A 24 -23.07 1.91 -15.14
C GLN A 24 -23.69 2.04 -13.75
N ASP A 25 -24.34 0.98 -13.26
CA ASP A 25 -25.03 0.89 -11.95
C ASP A 25 -24.08 0.96 -10.73
N PHE A 26 -23.00 1.72 -10.84
CA PHE A 26 -22.03 1.98 -9.79
C PHE A 26 -22.61 2.92 -8.74
N THR A 27 -22.62 2.44 -7.50
CA THR A 27 -23.21 3.12 -6.36
C THR A 27 -22.20 4.01 -5.61
N HIS A 28 -20.91 3.74 -5.73
CA HIS A 28 -19.86 4.45 -5.00
C HIS A 28 -18.78 5.03 -5.91
N ASP A 29 -18.26 6.18 -5.50
CA ASP A 29 -16.92 6.66 -5.86
C ASP A 29 -15.96 6.27 -4.75
N TRP A 30 -14.78 5.76 -5.11
CA TRP A 30 -13.76 5.40 -4.13
C TRP A 30 -12.36 5.75 -4.61
N GLU A 31 -11.47 5.95 -3.64
CA GLU A 31 -10.06 6.22 -3.80
C GLU A 31 -9.28 5.25 -2.92
N ILE A 32 -8.22 4.63 -3.45
CA ILE A 32 -7.20 3.91 -2.69
C ILE A 32 -5.87 4.63 -2.89
N TYR A 33 -5.05 4.75 -1.85
CA TYR A 33 -3.75 5.41 -1.94
C TYR A 33 -2.69 4.75 -1.05
N VAL A 34 -1.43 4.94 -1.43
CA VAL A 34 -0.23 4.60 -0.65
C VAL A 34 0.59 5.87 -0.43
N GLN A 35 1.01 6.12 0.81
CA GLN A 35 1.91 7.21 1.17
C GLN A 35 2.81 6.84 2.36
N GLY A 36 3.86 7.63 2.61
CA GLY A 36 4.65 7.48 3.84
C GLY A 36 3.89 7.93 5.08
N VAL A 37 4.17 7.30 6.22
CA VAL A 37 3.73 7.79 7.53
C VAL A 37 4.43 9.14 7.82
N ASN A 38 3.76 10.04 8.55
CA ASN A 38 4.29 11.38 8.89
C ASN A 38 4.74 12.22 7.69
N LYS A 39 4.12 12.03 6.52
CA LYS A 39 4.48 12.69 5.24
C LYS A 39 5.89 12.35 4.75
N ALA A 40 6.45 11.22 5.17
CA ALA A 40 7.74 10.75 4.67
C ALA A 40 7.68 10.52 3.14
N ASP A 41 8.73 10.97 2.45
CA ASP A 41 8.83 10.83 1.00
C ASP A 41 9.31 9.42 0.62
N ILE A 42 8.36 8.50 0.47
CA ILE A 42 8.65 7.13 0.07
C ILE A 42 9.15 7.01 -1.38
N SER A 43 9.02 8.05 -2.22
CA SER A 43 9.54 8.02 -3.60
C SER A 43 11.07 7.89 -3.66
N ALA A 44 11.76 8.20 -2.56
CA ALA A 44 13.20 7.99 -2.40
C ALA A 44 13.62 6.53 -2.61
N PHE A 45 12.78 5.57 -2.19
CA PHE A 45 13.06 4.13 -2.27
C PHE A 45 11.98 3.31 -2.96
N VAL A 46 10.83 3.89 -3.34
CA VAL A 46 9.76 3.25 -4.12
C VAL A 46 9.89 3.63 -5.59
N GLU A 47 9.96 2.63 -6.46
CA GLU A 47 10.04 2.79 -7.92
C GLU A 47 8.65 3.00 -8.53
N LYS A 48 7.70 2.18 -8.11
CA LYS A 48 6.30 2.25 -8.55
C LYS A 48 5.39 1.54 -7.56
N VAL A 49 4.13 1.94 -7.54
CA VAL A 49 3.04 1.22 -6.87
C VAL A 49 2.13 0.64 -7.95
N VAL A 50 1.73 -0.63 -7.79
CA VAL A 50 0.75 -1.29 -8.64
C VAL A 50 -0.46 -1.66 -7.80
N PHE A 51 -1.62 -1.15 -8.18
CA PHE A 51 -2.90 -1.59 -7.62
C PHE A 51 -3.46 -2.66 -8.56
N VAL A 52 -3.61 -3.88 -8.06
CA VAL A 52 -4.22 -5.00 -8.78
C VAL A 52 -5.66 -5.12 -8.29
N LEU A 53 -6.58 -4.57 -9.10
CA LEU A 53 -8.01 -4.62 -8.88
C LEU A 53 -8.59 -6.01 -9.20
N HIS A 54 -9.85 -6.21 -8.84
CA HIS A 54 -10.63 -7.37 -9.29
C HIS A 54 -10.70 -7.43 -10.83
N GLU A 55 -10.72 -8.63 -11.41
CA GLU A 55 -10.64 -8.85 -12.86
C GLU A 55 -11.82 -8.26 -13.66
N SER A 56 -12.93 -7.93 -12.98
CA SER A 56 -14.07 -7.23 -13.57
C SER A 56 -13.75 -5.81 -14.04
N PHE A 57 -12.66 -5.22 -13.55
CA PHE A 57 -12.23 -3.89 -13.98
C PHE A 57 -11.39 -3.99 -15.27
N PRO A 58 -11.68 -3.15 -16.29
CA PRO A 58 -10.80 -3.04 -17.44
C PRO A 58 -9.43 -2.53 -16.99
N ASN A 59 -8.37 -3.14 -17.52
CA ASN A 59 -7.00 -2.87 -17.10
C ASN A 59 -6.84 -2.96 -15.57
N HIS A 60 -7.22 -4.09 -14.98
CA HIS A 60 -7.25 -4.30 -13.52
C HIS A 60 -5.89 -4.05 -12.83
N LYS A 61 -4.76 -4.08 -13.55
CA LYS A 61 -3.44 -3.68 -13.04
C LYS A 61 -3.16 -2.21 -13.35
N ARG A 62 -3.16 -1.35 -12.34
CA ARG A 62 -2.92 0.10 -12.46
C ARG A 62 -1.56 0.47 -11.88
N VAL A 63 -0.69 1.06 -12.70
CA VAL A 63 0.71 1.34 -12.34
C VAL A 63 0.95 2.83 -12.15
N PHE A 64 1.55 3.20 -11.01
CA PHE A 64 1.90 4.57 -10.66
C PHE A 64 3.40 4.65 -10.35
N LYS A 65 4.16 5.37 -11.17
CA LYS A 65 5.63 5.49 -11.04
C LYS A 65 6.09 6.67 -10.19
N GLU A 66 5.19 7.61 -9.92
CA GLU A 66 5.46 8.85 -9.20
C GLU A 66 4.29 9.18 -8.24
N PRO A 67 4.56 9.87 -7.12
CA PRO A 67 3.50 10.32 -6.22
C PRO A 67 2.63 11.41 -6.88
N PRO A 68 1.34 11.53 -6.52
CA PRO A 68 0.62 10.72 -5.55
C PRO A 68 0.32 9.30 -6.07
N TYR A 69 0.65 8.28 -5.27
CA TYR A 69 0.29 6.89 -5.57
C TYR A 69 -1.16 6.64 -5.15
N ALA A 70 -2.10 7.14 -5.96
CA ALA A 70 -3.52 7.10 -5.68
C ALA A 70 -4.32 6.72 -6.93
N LEU A 71 -5.32 5.87 -6.73
CA LEU A 71 -6.24 5.42 -7.76
C LEU A 71 -7.66 5.77 -7.35
N GLN A 72 -8.38 6.44 -8.24
CA GLN A 72 -9.80 6.74 -8.10
C GLN A 72 -10.59 5.92 -9.10
N GLU A 73 -11.68 5.31 -8.64
CA GLU A 73 -12.54 4.45 -9.44
C GLU A 73 -13.98 4.48 -8.92
N SER A 74 -14.86 3.83 -9.67
CA SER A 74 -16.26 3.67 -9.32
C SER A 74 -16.64 2.20 -9.20
N GLY A 75 -17.54 1.87 -8.30
CA GLY A 75 -17.95 0.47 -8.11
C GLY A 75 -19.20 0.32 -7.27
N TYR A 76 -19.70 -0.92 -7.19
CA TYR A 76 -20.90 -1.27 -6.43
C TYR A 76 -20.62 -2.16 -5.21
N ALA A 77 -19.46 -2.82 -5.16
CA ALA A 77 -19.09 -3.74 -4.10
C ALA A 77 -17.64 -3.55 -3.64
N GLY A 78 -17.40 -3.80 -2.36
CA GLY A 78 -16.05 -3.95 -1.80
C GLY A 78 -15.41 -5.26 -2.27
N PHE A 79 -14.08 -5.31 -2.25
CA PHE A 79 -13.29 -6.46 -2.68
C PHE A 79 -11.88 -6.40 -2.07
N VAL A 80 -11.15 -7.52 -2.12
CA VAL A 80 -9.73 -7.53 -1.74
C VAL A 80 -8.90 -7.18 -2.97
N LEU A 81 -8.01 -6.20 -2.86
CA LEU A 81 -7.05 -5.84 -3.90
C LEU A 81 -5.61 -6.03 -3.42
N SER A 82 -4.71 -6.33 -4.36
CA SER A 82 -3.28 -6.38 -4.07
C SER A 82 -2.63 -5.02 -4.32
N VAL A 83 -1.90 -4.53 -3.33
CA VAL A 83 -1.07 -3.32 -3.40
C VAL A 83 0.38 -3.76 -3.47
N GLU A 84 0.98 -3.69 -4.66
CA GLU A 84 2.37 -4.05 -4.90
C GLU A 84 3.24 -2.80 -4.89
N ILE A 85 4.22 -2.74 -4.01
CA ILE A 85 5.18 -1.64 -3.87
C ILE A 85 6.52 -2.13 -4.41
N HIS A 86 6.92 -1.67 -5.59
CA HIS A 86 8.22 -1.97 -6.16
C HIS A 86 9.28 -1.02 -5.63
N LEU A 87 10.44 -1.56 -5.29
CA LEU A 87 11.51 -0.83 -4.62
C LEU A 87 12.57 -0.40 -5.63
N ARG A 88 13.14 0.81 -5.46
CA ARG A 88 14.30 1.34 -6.22
C ARG A 88 15.61 0.65 -5.83
N ASN A 89 15.58 -0.67 -5.85
CA ASN A 89 16.68 -1.54 -5.51
C ASN A 89 17.36 -2.05 -6.79
N ARG A 90 18.65 -1.75 -6.92
CA ARG A 90 19.46 -2.14 -8.08
C ARG A 90 20.15 -3.50 -7.90
N LEU A 91 20.24 -4.03 -6.67
CA LEU A 91 20.97 -5.25 -6.37
C LEU A 91 20.03 -6.46 -6.29
N ARG A 92 20.42 -7.58 -6.91
CA ARG A 92 19.59 -8.80 -6.98
C ARG A 92 19.26 -9.42 -5.61
N LYS A 93 20.05 -9.15 -4.58
CA LYS A 93 19.95 -9.78 -3.26
C LYS A 93 18.85 -9.18 -2.36
N ASP A 94 18.50 -7.91 -2.56
CA ASP A 94 17.46 -7.25 -1.75
C ASP A 94 16.08 -7.49 -2.42
N PRO A 95 14.95 -7.51 -1.67
CA PRO A 95 13.63 -7.69 -2.25
C PRO A 95 13.33 -6.62 -3.31
N LYS A 96 12.69 -7.03 -4.42
CA LYS A 96 12.31 -6.11 -5.51
C LYS A 96 10.93 -5.49 -5.32
N GLN A 97 10.08 -6.14 -4.53
CA GLN A 97 8.73 -5.69 -4.27
C GLN A 97 8.21 -6.17 -2.91
N ILE A 98 7.24 -5.45 -2.38
CA ILE A 98 6.44 -5.80 -1.20
C ILE A 98 4.98 -5.86 -1.66
N THR A 99 4.22 -6.87 -1.23
CA THR A 99 2.81 -6.99 -1.59
C THR A 99 1.95 -7.01 -0.34
N TYR A 100 0.93 -6.15 -0.30
CA TYR A 100 -0.10 -6.13 0.73
C TYR A 100 -1.45 -6.46 0.13
N GLN A 101 -2.22 -7.33 0.79
CA GLN A 101 -3.64 -7.48 0.51
C GLN A 101 -4.41 -6.41 1.29
N TYR A 102 -5.30 -5.68 0.62
CA TYR A 102 -6.12 -4.64 1.21
C TYR A 102 -7.59 -4.91 0.92
N THR A 103 -8.43 -4.93 1.97
CA THR A 103 -9.87 -5.08 1.82
C THR A 103 -10.52 -3.73 1.59
N LEU A 104 -10.92 -3.44 0.35
CA LEU A 104 -11.73 -2.28 0.02
C LEU A 104 -13.16 -2.50 0.54
N VAL A 105 -13.63 -1.59 1.38
CA VAL A 105 -14.99 -1.64 1.94
C VAL A 105 -15.80 -0.47 1.37
N LEU A 106 -17.02 -0.76 0.92
CA LEU A 106 -17.99 0.22 0.46
C LEU A 106 -19.24 0.11 1.32
N LEU A 107 -19.51 1.14 2.14
CA LEU A 107 -20.67 1.17 3.02
C LEU A 107 -21.90 1.70 2.29
N SER A 108 -22.97 0.90 2.25
CA SER A 108 -24.23 1.25 1.62
C SER A 108 -25.00 2.36 2.32
N THR A 109 -24.69 2.61 3.60
CA THR A 109 -25.28 3.66 4.45
C THR A 109 -24.19 4.34 5.26
N GLY A 110 -24.44 5.59 5.66
CA GLY A 110 -23.55 6.35 6.54
C GLY A 110 -22.72 7.42 5.83
N PRO A 111 -21.83 8.10 6.60
CA PRO A 111 -21.01 9.19 6.10
C PRO A 111 -19.90 8.70 5.16
N HIS A 112 -19.14 9.64 4.58
CA HIS A 112 -17.94 9.33 3.80
C HIS A 112 -17.00 8.43 4.60
N GLN A 113 -16.64 7.28 4.04
CA GLN A 113 -15.74 6.35 4.70
C GLN A 113 -14.31 6.81 4.47
N HIS A 114 -13.52 6.85 5.54
CA HIS A 114 -12.08 7.00 5.49
C HIS A 114 -11.47 5.93 6.38
N HIS A 115 -10.76 4.98 5.78
CA HIS A 115 -10.09 3.91 6.51
C HIS A 115 -8.62 3.87 6.12
N VAL A 116 -7.76 3.58 7.09
CA VAL A 116 -6.31 3.65 6.96
C VAL A 116 -5.68 2.50 7.72
N GLU A 117 -4.76 1.81 7.07
CA GLU A 117 -3.88 0.83 7.68
C GLU A 117 -2.43 1.32 7.61
N VAL A 118 -1.72 1.24 8.73
CA VAL A 118 -0.26 1.42 8.77
C VAL A 118 0.38 0.04 8.64
N LYS A 119 1.24 -0.12 7.64
CA LYS A 119 1.99 -1.35 7.39
C LYS A 119 3.47 -1.10 7.64
N THR A 120 4.02 -1.81 8.63
CA THR A 120 5.46 -1.80 8.93
C THR A 120 6.16 -2.85 8.07
N HIS A 121 7.33 -2.51 7.53
CA HIS A 121 8.21 -3.45 6.84
C HIS A 121 9.65 -3.27 7.33
N ILE A 122 10.31 -4.38 7.64
CA ILE A 122 11.69 -4.39 8.15
C ILE A 122 12.60 -4.97 7.07
N PHE A 123 13.58 -4.18 6.64
CA PHE A 123 14.68 -4.65 5.83
C PHE A 123 15.83 -5.05 6.76
N GLU A 124 16.10 -6.34 6.91
CA GLU A 124 17.06 -6.84 7.91
C GLU A 124 18.53 -6.46 7.61
N ALA A 125 18.93 -6.57 6.34
CA ALA A 125 20.30 -6.30 5.91
C ALA A 125 20.37 -5.62 4.53
N PRO A 126 19.73 -4.44 4.35
CA PRO A 126 19.76 -3.73 3.09
C PRO A 126 21.19 -3.34 2.72
N SER A 127 21.49 -3.34 1.43
CA SER A 127 22.74 -2.76 0.92
C SER A 127 22.91 -1.29 1.33
N GLU A 128 24.15 -0.78 1.39
CA GLU A 128 24.41 0.60 1.82
C GLU A 128 23.72 1.65 0.94
N GLU A 129 23.71 1.43 -0.39
CA GLU A 129 22.98 2.28 -1.34
C GLU A 129 21.48 2.28 -1.03
N PHE A 130 20.88 1.09 -0.84
CA PHE A 130 19.45 0.98 -0.59
C PHE A 130 19.07 1.50 0.80
N ARG A 131 19.88 1.22 1.82
CA ARG A 131 19.77 1.80 3.16
C ARG A 131 19.72 3.32 3.11
N THR A 132 20.60 3.96 2.35
CA THR A 132 20.59 5.42 2.20
C THR A 132 19.26 5.93 1.65
N LYS A 133 18.67 5.23 0.67
CA LYS A 133 17.35 5.57 0.12
C LYS A 133 16.23 5.36 1.15
N LEU A 134 16.26 4.25 1.90
CA LEU A 134 15.30 3.96 2.97
C LEU A 134 15.32 5.06 4.04
N MET A 135 16.51 5.42 4.53
CA MET A 135 16.67 6.47 5.54
C MET A 135 16.18 7.84 5.04
N ARG A 136 16.48 8.19 3.77
CA ARG A 136 15.96 9.42 3.14
C ARG A 136 14.43 9.45 3.08
N GLY A 137 13.80 8.30 2.88
CA GLY A 137 12.35 8.14 2.84
C GLY A 137 11.70 7.89 4.20
N GLY A 138 12.36 8.24 5.31
CA GLY A 138 11.80 8.13 6.66
C GLY A 138 12.04 6.78 7.35
N GLY A 139 12.97 5.97 6.86
CA GLY A 139 13.35 4.72 7.51
C GLY A 139 14.02 4.94 8.87
N ILE A 140 13.75 4.05 9.82
CA ILE A 140 14.26 4.09 11.19
C ILE A 140 15.25 2.93 11.38
N PRO A 141 16.47 3.18 11.87
CA PRO A 141 17.43 2.11 12.14
C PRO A 141 16.98 1.30 13.36
N ILE A 142 16.98 -0.03 13.24
CA ILE A 142 16.73 -0.95 14.36
C ILE A 142 18.07 -1.37 14.94
N PHE A 143 18.29 -1.07 16.22
CA PHE A 143 19.46 -1.49 16.98
C PHE A 143 19.05 -2.57 17.99
N GLY A 144 19.46 -3.83 17.77
CA GLY A 144 19.22 -4.95 18.70
C GLY A 144 18.42 -6.12 18.12
N THR A 145 18.76 -7.33 18.55
CA THR A 145 18.31 -8.66 18.09
C THR A 145 16.80 -8.82 17.91
N VAL A 146 16.37 -9.29 16.74
CA VAL A 146 15.11 -10.02 16.61
C VAL A 146 15.28 -11.28 17.48
N PRO A 147 14.48 -11.51 18.53
CA PRO A 147 14.49 -12.81 19.18
C PRO A 147 14.02 -13.82 18.14
N ALA A 148 14.89 -14.78 17.81
CA ALA A 148 14.49 -15.92 17.01
C ALA A 148 13.26 -16.55 17.66
N GLU A 149 12.23 -16.82 16.86
CA GLU A 149 11.01 -17.52 17.25
C GLU A 149 11.35 -18.66 18.24
N MET A 150 10.78 -18.58 19.44
CA MET A 150 10.72 -19.74 20.33
C MET A 150 9.91 -20.81 19.62
N HIS A 151 10.61 -21.75 18.99
CA HIS A 151 10.03 -23.03 18.64
C HIS A 151 9.51 -23.66 19.96
N PRO A 152 8.25 -24.12 20.02
CA PRO A 152 7.84 -24.97 21.12
C PRO A 152 8.60 -26.28 20.97
N ALA A 153 9.66 -26.43 21.77
CA ALA A 153 10.22 -27.72 22.07
C ALA A 153 9.24 -28.44 23.00
N ASP A 154 8.80 -29.61 22.52
CA ASP A 154 8.43 -30.81 23.29
C ASP A 154 8.05 -30.64 24.76
N CYS A 155 6.78 -30.90 25.05
CA CYS A 155 6.30 -31.66 26.23
C CYS A 155 5.05 -32.44 25.83
#